data_AF-A0A2S2QE31-F1
#
_entry.id   AF-A0A2S2QE31-F1
#
_cell.length_a   1.000
_cell.length_b   1.000
_cell.length_c   1.000
_cell.angle_alpha   90.00
_cell.angle_beta   90.00
_cell.angle_gamma   90.00
#
_symmetry.space_group_name_H-M   'P 1'
#
loop_
_entity.id
_entity.type
_entity.pdbx_description
1 polymer ?
#
loop_
_entity_poly.entity_id
_entity_poly.type
_entity_poly.pdbx_seq_one_letter_code
_entity_poly.pdbx_strand_id
1 'polypeptide(L)'
;MPGYLSLFSKMYSKPLLISMGLMLFQQLSGINAVIFYTVKIFKEAGSTIDENLCTIIVGIVNFLSTFIATGLIDKLGRKILLYASSATMAVTLITLGTFFNYKNSGADVSQYGWLPLASFVFFIIGFAIGFGPIPWLMMGEILPAKIRGTAASLATAFNWACTFLVTKTFSDLLRIFGADGAFWLFGGICLLGLVFIIFCVPETQGKSLEDIERNLTGVGKGPVRQVRRMSSIAHLKPLPMAI
;
A
#
# COMPACT_ATOMS: atom_id res chain seq x y z
N MET A 1 16.43 -12.80 25.80
CA MET A 1 15.52 -12.49 24.68
C MET A 1 14.43 -11.57 25.20
N PRO A 2 14.13 -10.41 24.59
CA PRO A 2 12.97 -9.61 24.99
C PRO A 2 11.71 -10.45 24.76
N GLY A 3 10.93 -10.75 25.81
CA GLY A 3 9.68 -11.50 25.68
C GLY A 3 8.62 -10.70 24.92
N TYR A 4 7.60 -11.38 24.36
CA TYR A 4 6.50 -10.76 23.57
C TYR A 4 5.83 -9.56 24.27
N LEU A 5 5.79 -9.55 25.61
CA LEU A 5 5.27 -8.45 26.41
C LEU A 5 6.08 -7.13 26.29
N SER A 6 7.36 -7.22 25.93
CA SER A 6 8.21 -6.03 25.71
C SER A 6 7.80 -5.22 24.47
N LEU A 7 7.06 -5.82 23.53
CA LEU A 7 6.52 -5.14 22.34
C LEU A 7 5.46 -4.09 22.69
N PHE A 8 4.71 -4.30 23.78
CA PHE A 8 3.66 -3.40 24.25
C PHE A 8 4.19 -2.30 25.18
N SER A 9 5.51 -2.20 25.36
CA SER A 9 6.09 -1.05 26.05
C SER A 9 5.75 0.24 25.30
N LYS A 10 5.47 1.31 26.05
CA LYS A 10 5.10 2.65 25.53
C LYS A 10 6.09 3.17 24.47
N MET A 11 7.34 2.70 24.55
CA MET A 11 8.43 3.00 23.61
C MET A 11 8.25 2.38 22.22
N TYR A 12 7.74 1.16 22.12
CA TYR A 12 7.65 0.38 20.87
C TYR A 12 6.24 0.30 20.26
N SER A 13 5.23 0.63 21.07
CA SER A 13 3.81 0.63 20.68
C SER A 13 3.50 1.52 19.47
N LYS A 14 4.09 2.72 19.38
CA LYS A 14 3.84 3.66 18.27
C LYS A 14 4.32 3.11 16.90
N PRO A 15 5.60 2.70 16.74
CA PRO A 15 6.08 2.02 15.52
C PRO A 15 5.24 0.82 15.10
N LEU A 16 4.88 -0.02 16.08
CA LEU A 16 4.11 -1.23 15.85
C LEU A 16 2.70 -0.89 15.36
N LEU A 17 2.01 0.06 16.00
CA LEU A 17 0.66 0.46 15.65
C LEU A 17 0.59 1.12 14.26
N ILE A 18 1.59 1.93 13.88
CA ILE A 18 1.68 2.49 12.53
C ILE A 18 1.83 1.37 11.49
N SER A 19 2.72 0.40 11.75
CA SER A 19 2.97 -0.73 10.84
C SER A 19 1.74 -1.62 10.70
N MET A 20 1.10 -1.98 11.82
CA MET A 20 -0.14 -2.77 11.81
C MET A 20 -1.30 -2.00 11.15
N GLY A 21 -1.39 -0.69 11.37
CA GLY A 21 -2.40 0.16 10.73
C GLY A 21 -2.20 0.23 9.21
N LEU A 22 -0.98 0.41 8.73
CA LEU A 22 -0.67 0.37 7.29
C LEU A 22 -1.06 -0.98 6.67
N MET A 23 -0.72 -2.10 7.34
CA MET A 23 -1.11 -3.44 6.90
C MET A 23 -2.63 -3.64 6.91
N LEU A 24 -3.33 -3.07 7.91
CA LEU A 24 -4.78 -3.11 8.00
C LEU A 24 -5.43 -2.40 6.81
N PHE A 25 -5.07 -1.14 6.56
CA PHE A 25 -5.64 -0.35 5.47
C PHE A 25 -5.27 -0.91 4.09
N GLN A 26 -4.08 -1.49 3.96
CA GLN A 26 -3.70 -2.23 2.75
C GLN A 26 -4.69 -3.38 2.48
N GLN A 27 -5.04 -4.19 3.47
CA GLN A 27 -5.95 -5.33 3.27
C GLN A 27 -7.42 -4.92 3.18
N LEU A 28 -7.85 -3.98 4.02
CA LEU A 28 -9.22 -3.46 4.00
C LEU A 28 -9.54 -2.64 2.76
N SER A 29 -8.54 -2.23 1.97
CA SER A 29 -8.77 -1.67 0.62
C SER A 29 -9.48 -2.65 -0.32
N GLY A 30 -9.52 -3.93 0.04
CA GLY A 30 -10.21 -4.96 -0.73
C GLY A 30 -9.37 -5.53 -1.86
N ILE A 31 -8.09 -5.15 -2.03
CA ILE A 31 -7.24 -5.60 -3.15
C ILE A 31 -7.28 -7.12 -3.39
N ASN A 32 -7.17 -7.94 -2.34
CA ASN A 32 -7.17 -9.39 -2.47
C ASN A 32 -8.54 -9.92 -2.93
N ALA A 33 -9.62 -9.37 -2.39
CA ALA A 33 -10.96 -9.70 -2.85
C ALA A 33 -11.17 -9.26 -4.31
N VAL A 34 -10.78 -8.03 -4.64
CA VAL A 34 -10.87 -7.47 -5.99
C VAL A 34 -10.11 -8.35 -6.98
N ILE A 35 -8.89 -8.79 -6.65
CA ILE A 35 -8.09 -9.71 -7.48
C ILE A 35 -8.78 -11.08 -7.63
N PHE A 36 -9.25 -11.71 -6.55
CA PHE A 36 -9.87 -13.03 -6.63
C PHE A 36 -11.19 -13.05 -7.40
N TYR A 37 -11.93 -11.94 -7.36
CA TYR A 37 -13.23 -11.83 -8.03
C TYR A 37 -13.17 -11.07 -9.35
N THR A 38 -11.98 -10.70 -9.84
CA THR A 38 -11.75 -9.99 -11.11
C THR A 38 -12.57 -10.57 -12.26
N VAL A 39 -12.47 -11.88 -12.48
CA VAL A 39 -13.18 -12.58 -13.58
C VAL A 39 -14.69 -12.43 -13.42
N LYS A 40 -15.21 -12.55 -12.19
CA LYS A 40 -16.63 -12.44 -11.91
C LYS A 40 -17.14 -11.02 -12.11
N ILE A 41 -16.37 -10.03 -11.69
CA ILE A 41 -16.64 -8.60 -11.90
C ILE A 41 -16.69 -8.29 -13.40
N PHE A 42 -15.77 -8.84 -14.21
CA PHE A 42 -15.78 -8.65 -15.66
C PHE A 42 -16.94 -9.36 -16.37
N LYS A 43 -17.31 -10.56 -15.92
CA LYS A 43 -18.54 -11.23 -16.37
C LYS A 43 -19.77 -10.40 -16.08
N GLU A 44 -19.89 -9.94 -14.83
CA GLU A 44 -21.01 -9.11 -14.41
C GLU A 44 -21.01 -7.75 -15.07
N ALA A 45 -19.86 -7.20 -15.49
CA ALA A 45 -19.78 -5.95 -16.24
C ALA A 45 -20.40 -6.05 -17.66
N GLY A 46 -20.48 -7.25 -18.24
CA GLY A 46 -20.96 -7.44 -19.62
C GLY A 46 -19.93 -7.01 -20.67
N SER A 47 -18.63 -7.14 -20.33
CA SER A 47 -17.53 -6.86 -21.23
C SER A 47 -17.61 -7.72 -22.50
N THR A 48 -17.40 -7.11 -23.66
CA THR A 48 -17.26 -7.80 -24.95
C THR A 48 -15.89 -8.49 -25.10
N ILE A 49 -14.97 -8.24 -24.16
CA ILE A 49 -13.62 -8.78 -24.11
C ILE A 49 -13.59 -10.01 -23.20
N ASP A 50 -12.93 -11.07 -23.65
CA ASP A 50 -12.69 -12.31 -22.92
C ASP A 50 -12.10 -12.07 -21.52
N GLU A 51 -12.65 -12.73 -20.51
CA GLU A 51 -12.33 -12.43 -19.11
C GLU A 51 -10.92 -12.89 -18.72
N ASN A 52 -10.41 -13.93 -19.38
CA ASN A 52 -9.05 -14.43 -19.17
C ASN A 52 -8.06 -13.44 -19.78
N LEU A 53 -8.34 -12.88 -20.96
CA LEU A 53 -7.53 -11.82 -21.56
C LEU A 53 -7.49 -10.56 -20.67
N CYS A 54 -8.63 -10.13 -20.12
CA CYS A 54 -8.68 -9.00 -19.18
C CYS A 54 -7.80 -9.24 -17.94
N THR A 55 -7.82 -10.45 -17.39
CA THR A 55 -7.00 -10.83 -16.23
C THR A 55 -5.50 -10.82 -16.57
N ILE A 56 -5.11 -11.28 -17.77
CA ILE A 56 -3.73 -11.23 -18.25
C ILE A 56 -3.26 -9.77 -18.39
N ILE A 57 -4.08 -8.90 -18.98
CA ILE A 57 -3.77 -7.47 -19.14
C ILE A 57 -3.53 -6.82 -17.78
N VAL A 58 -4.43 -7.06 -16.82
CA VAL A 58 -4.29 -6.58 -15.43
C VAL A 58 -2.97 -7.05 -14.82
N GLY A 59 -2.60 -8.32 -15.01
CA GLY A 59 -1.35 -8.88 -14.51
C GLY A 59 -0.11 -8.20 -15.09
N ILE A 60 -0.08 -7.97 -16.40
CA ILE A 60 1.01 -7.25 -17.08
C ILE A 60 1.11 -5.81 -16.58
N VAL A 61 -0.03 -5.11 -16.46
CA VAL A 61 -0.04 -3.73 -15.96
C VAL A 61 0.44 -3.67 -14.51
N ASN A 62 0.01 -4.60 -13.66
CA ASN A 62 0.49 -4.68 -12.27
C ASN A 62 2.01 -4.87 -12.20
N PHE A 63 2.54 -5.79 -13.01
CA PHE A 63 3.96 -6.07 -13.10
C PHE A 63 4.75 -4.82 -13.51
N LEU A 64 4.37 -4.18 -14.62
CA LEU A 64 5.03 -2.96 -15.12
C LEU A 64 4.93 -1.80 -14.12
N SER A 65 3.75 -1.63 -13.49
CA SER A 65 3.52 -0.59 -12.49
C SER A 65 4.41 -0.76 -11.26
N THR A 66 4.72 -2.00 -10.89
CA THR A 66 5.61 -2.29 -9.76
C THR A 66 7.07 -1.88 -10.05
N PHE A 67 7.56 -2.05 -11.28
CA PHE A 67 8.89 -1.54 -11.67
C PHE A 67 8.94 -0.02 -11.61
N ILE A 68 7.89 0.64 -12.13
CA ILE A 68 7.75 2.09 -12.08
C ILE A 68 7.74 2.54 -10.61
N ALA A 69 6.94 1.89 -9.76
CA ALA A 69 6.86 2.16 -8.32
C ALA A 69 8.24 2.12 -7.65
N THR A 70 9.03 1.09 -7.95
CA THR A 70 10.37 0.91 -7.39
C THR A 70 11.26 2.12 -7.68
N GLY A 71 11.23 2.65 -8.92
CA GLY A 71 11.99 3.84 -9.30
C GLY A 71 11.43 5.15 -8.72
N LEU A 72 10.11 5.24 -8.47
CA LEU A 72 9.47 6.42 -7.89
C LEU A 72 9.65 6.52 -6.38
N ILE A 73 9.67 5.39 -5.67
CA ILE A 73 9.75 5.33 -4.20
C ILE A 73 10.98 6.08 -3.67
N ASP A 74 12.11 5.95 -4.35
CA ASP A 74 13.35 6.60 -3.93
C ASP A 74 13.40 8.10 -4.27
N LYS A 75 12.63 8.54 -5.27
CA LYS A 75 12.61 9.93 -5.75
C LYS A 75 11.60 10.80 -5.02
N LEU A 76 10.35 10.34 -4.91
CA LEU A 76 9.22 11.16 -4.46
C LEU A 76 8.90 11.01 -2.96
N GLY A 77 9.38 9.96 -2.31
CA GLY A 77 9.14 9.74 -0.88
C GLY A 77 7.89 8.95 -0.56
N ARG A 78 7.93 8.24 0.56
CA ARG A 78 7.05 7.10 0.81
C ARG A 78 5.64 7.58 1.15
N LYS A 79 5.54 8.70 1.87
CA LYS A 79 4.26 9.28 2.27
C LYS A 79 3.50 9.87 1.08
N ILE A 80 4.20 10.53 0.14
CA ILE A 80 3.60 11.10 -1.07
C ILE A 80 3.02 10.00 -1.98
N LEU A 81 3.76 8.90 -2.18
CA LEU A 81 3.24 7.77 -2.95
C LEU A 81 2.03 7.10 -2.26
N LEU A 82 2.02 6.99 -0.92
CA LEU A 82 0.86 6.49 -0.18
C LEU A 82 -0.37 7.39 -0.37
N TYR A 83 -0.21 8.71 -0.38
CA TYR A 83 -1.31 9.65 -0.67
C TYR A 83 -1.87 9.47 -2.07
N ALA A 84 -1.00 9.46 -3.08
CA ALA A 84 -1.41 9.29 -4.47
C ALA A 84 -2.11 7.95 -4.69
N SER A 85 -1.59 6.89 -4.07
CA SER A 85 -2.15 5.53 -4.10
C SER A 85 -3.55 5.50 -3.46
N SER A 86 -3.69 6.00 -2.22
CA SER A 86 -4.98 6.01 -1.51
C SER A 86 -6.04 6.82 -2.25
N ALA A 87 -5.67 7.98 -2.80
CA ALA A 87 -6.57 8.83 -3.55
C ALA A 87 -7.03 8.17 -4.85
N THR A 88 -6.09 7.60 -5.62
CA THR A 88 -6.40 6.89 -6.88
C THR A 88 -7.31 5.69 -6.61
N MET A 89 -7.01 4.90 -5.58
CA MET A 89 -7.83 3.76 -5.18
C MET A 89 -9.23 4.18 -4.73
N ALA A 90 -9.36 5.23 -3.94
CA ALA A 90 -10.66 5.74 -3.51
C ALA A 90 -11.52 6.21 -4.70
N VAL A 91 -10.94 7.01 -5.60
CA VAL A 91 -11.66 7.53 -6.79
C VAL A 91 -12.12 6.40 -7.70
N THR A 92 -11.25 5.43 -7.99
CA THR A 92 -11.57 4.29 -8.86
C THR A 92 -12.64 3.38 -8.26
N LEU A 93 -12.58 3.08 -6.96
CA LEU A 93 -13.58 2.26 -6.27
C LEU A 93 -14.94 2.98 -6.19
N ILE A 94 -14.95 4.28 -5.90
CA ILE A 94 -16.20 5.06 -5.89
C ILE A 94 -16.82 5.07 -7.29
N THR A 95 -16.00 5.29 -8.34
CA THR A 95 -16.44 5.26 -9.74
C THR A 95 -17.04 3.90 -10.09
N LEU A 96 -16.38 2.81 -9.71
CA LEU A 96 -16.87 1.46 -9.96
C LEU A 96 -18.18 1.17 -9.22
N GLY A 97 -18.31 1.59 -7.97
CA GLY A 97 -19.55 1.48 -7.21
C GLY A 97 -20.70 2.27 -7.85
N THR A 98 -20.43 3.48 -8.35
CA THR A 98 -21.46 4.25 -9.07
C THR A 98 -21.89 3.57 -10.38
N PHE A 99 -20.96 2.97 -11.12
CA PHE A 99 -21.27 2.22 -12.34
C PHE A 99 -22.22 1.04 -12.05
N PHE A 100 -21.92 0.24 -11.02
CA PHE A 100 -22.78 -0.88 -10.63
C PHE A 100 -24.15 -0.42 -10.11
N ASN A 101 -24.22 0.73 -9.44
CA ASN A 101 -25.50 1.29 -8.98
C ASN A 101 -26.41 1.71 -10.14
N TYR A 102 -25.85 2.38 -11.16
CA TYR A 102 -26.59 2.71 -12.39
C TYR A 102 -27.02 1.45 -13.15
N LYS A 103 -26.17 0.43 -13.22
CA LYS A 103 -26.49 -0.87 -13.82
C LYS A 103 -27.67 -1.55 -13.14
N ASN A 104 -27.66 -1.59 -11.80
CA ASN A 104 -28.72 -2.21 -11.00
C ASN A 104 -30.05 -1.42 -11.09
N SER A 105 -29.98 -0.12 -11.38
CA SER A 105 -31.17 0.73 -11.57
C SER A 105 -31.85 0.54 -12.95
N GLY A 106 -31.36 -0.38 -13.79
CA GLY A 106 -31.96 -0.71 -15.08
C GLY A 106 -31.56 0.23 -16.23
N ALA A 107 -30.56 1.10 -16.03
CA ALA A 107 -30.02 1.92 -17.11
C ALA A 107 -29.18 1.06 -18.07
N ASP A 108 -29.31 1.29 -19.38
CA ASP A 108 -28.49 0.61 -20.38
C ASP A 108 -27.05 1.13 -20.34
N VAL A 109 -26.21 0.41 -19.59
CA VAL A 109 -24.77 0.67 -19.46
C VAL A 109 -23.93 -0.15 -20.46
N SER A 110 -24.55 -0.79 -21.46
CA SER A 110 -23.84 -1.63 -22.43
C SER A 110 -22.76 -0.84 -23.21
N GLN A 111 -22.97 0.46 -23.44
CA GLN A 111 -21.98 1.35 -24.08
C GLN A 111 -20.74 1.63 -23.20
N TYR A 112 -20.84 1.41 -21.88
CA TYR A 112 -19.80 1.70 -20.91
C TYR A 112 -19.12 0.42 -20.36
N GLY A 113 -19.24 -0.72 -21.04
CA GLY A 113 -18.63 -1.99 -20.61
C GLY A 113 -17.11 -1.97 -20.46
N TRP A 114 -16.41 -0.98 -21.06
CA TRP A 114 -14.97 -0.75 -20.90
C TRP A 114 -14.60 -0.04 -19.59
N LEU A 115 -15.55 0.70 -18.99
CA LEU A 115 -15.30 1.55 -17.82
C LEU A 115 -14.92 0.74 -16.56
N PRO A 116 -15.55 -0.42 -16.26
CA PRO A 116 -15.11 -1.28 -15.17
C PRO A 116 -13.68 -1.78 -15.35
N LEU A 117 -13.29 -2.16 -16.58
CA LEU A 117 -11.93 -2.59 -16.89
C LEU A 117 -10.93 -1.46 -16.69
N ALA A 118 -11.20 -0.28 -17.24
CA ALA A 118 -10.35 0.89 -17.05
C ALA A 118 -10.19 1.24 -15.56
N SER A 119 -11.30 1.30 -14.82
CA SER A 119 -11.31 1.61 -13.38
C SER A 119 -10.50 0.59 -12.58
N PHE A 120 -10.63 -0.70 -12.92
CA PHE A 120 -9.87 -1.77 -12.29
C PHE A 120 -8.37 -1.65 -12.58
N VAL A 121 -8.01 -1.36 -13.83
CA VAL A 121 -6.61 -1.14 -14.22
C VAL A 121 -6.00 0.03 -13.44
N PHE A 122 -6.71 1.16 -13.34
CA PHE A 122 -6.25 2.30 -12.54
C PHE A 122 -6.17 1.99 -11.05
N PHE A 123 -7.10 1.20 -10.51
CA PHE A 123 -7.06 0.74 -9.12
C PHE A 123 -5.78 -0.07 -8.85
N ILE A 124 -5.44 -1.02 -9.75
CA ILE A 124 -4.25 -1.85 -9.64
C ILE A 124 -2.96 -1.05 -9.79
N ILE A 125 -2.90 -0.10 -10.74
CA ILE A 125 -1.78 0.84 -10.88
C ILE A 125 -1.60 1.63 -9.58
N GLY A 126 -2.69 2.22 -9.07
CA GLY A 126 -2.70 2.98 -7.82
C GLY A 126 -2.18 2.14 -6.65
N PHE A 127 -2.67 0.91 -6.51
CA PHE A 127 -2.21 -0.01 -5.47
C PHE A 127 -0.71 -0.35 -5.62
N ALA A 128 -0.28 -0.76 -6.82
CA ALA A 128 1.09 -1.19 -7.10
C ALA A 128 2.12 -0.08 -6.85
N ILE A 129 1.75 1.18 -7.09
CA ILE A 129 2.63 2.34 -6.89
C ILE A 129 2.88 2.63 -5.40
N GLY A 130 1.88 2.43 -4.53
CA GLY A 130 1.98 2.82 -3.12
C GLY A 130 1.69 1.70 -2.13
N PHE A 131 0.40 1.40 -1.95
CA PHE A 131 -0.04 0.44 -0.93
C PHE A 131 0.52 -0.99 -1.11
N GLY A 132 0.97 -1.38 -2.30
CA GLY A 132 1.65 -2.65 -2.53
C GLY A 132 2.99 -2.72 -1.79
N PRO A 133 4.02 -1.99 -2.23
CA PRO A 133 5.37 -2.10 -1.68
C PRO A 133 5.61 -1.32 -0.37
N ILE A 134 4.95 -0.17 -0.19
CA ILE A 134 5.34 0.79 0.87
C ILE A 134 5.05 0.28 2.29
N PRO A 135 3.90 -0.36 2.61
CA PRO A 135 3.65 -0.90 3.94
C PRO A 135 4.74 -1.89 4.39
N TRP A 136 5.19 -2.77 3.49
CA TRP A 136 6.26 -3.74 3.77
C TRP A 136 7.62 -3.06 3.96
N LEU A 137 7.91 -2.05 3.14
CA LEU A 137 9.13 -1.25 3.26
C LEU A 137 9.16 -0.46 4.58
N MET A 138 8.09 0.28 4.88
CA MET A 138 7.99 1.10 6.09
C MET A 138 7.99 0.24 7.36
N MET A 139 7.43 -0.97 7.34
CA MET A 139 7.55 -1.92 8.44
C MET A 139 9.04 -2.22 8.74
N GLY A 140 9.89 -2.37 7.72
CA GLY A 140 11.33 -2.54 7.89
C GLY A 140 12.07 -1.28 8.39
N GLU A 141 11.60 -0.10 8.00
CA GLU A 141 12.22 1.19 8.34
C GLU A 141 11.82 1.72 9.73
N ILE A 142 10.57 1.52 10.14
CA ILE A 142 9.99 2.06 11.38
C ILE A 142 10.28 1.15 12.58
N LEU A 143 10.39 -0.16 12.36
CA LEU A 143 10.58 -1.11 13.46
C LEU A 143 12.03 -1.08 14.00
N PRO A 144 12.20 -0.87 15.32
CA PRO A 144 13.50 -0.88 15.99
C PRO A 144 14.27 -2.17 15.76
N ALA A 145 15.58 -2.08 15.50
CA ALA A 145 16.40 -3.24 15.16
C ALA A 145 16.31 -4.37 16.21
N LYS A 146 16.18 -4.00 17.49
CA LYS A 146 16.13 -4.95 18.63
C LYS A 146 14.88 -5.84 18.66
N ILE A 147 13.75 -5.36 18.14
CA ILE A 147 12.47 -6.09 18.15
C ILE A 147 11.90 -6.36 16.76
N ARG A 148 12.61 -5.94 15.70
CA ARG A 148 12.15 -6.00 14.31
C ARG A 148 11.67 -7.38 13.91
N GLY A 149 12.39 -8.44 14.27
CA GLY A 149 12.00 -9.82 13.93
C GLY A 149 10.62 -10.20 14.50
N THR A 150 10.42 -10.01 15.80
CA THR A 150 9.16 -10.38 16.47
C THR A 150 8.01 -9.44 16.12
N ALA A 151 8.29 -8.14 15.96
CA ALA A 151 7.27 -7.17 15.58
C ALA A 151 6.82 -7.37 14.11
N ALA A 152 7.75 -7.65 13.20
CA ALA A 152 7.43 -7.91 11.80
C ALA A 152 6.65 -9.22 11.63
N SER A 153 6.98 -10.28 12.38
CA SER A 153 6.21 -11.52 12.33
C SER A 153 4.78 -11.32 12.83
N LEU A 154 4.59 -10.56 13.91
CA LEU A 154 3.26 -10.21 14.42
C LEU A 154 2.46 -9.37 13.41
N ALA A 155 3.07 -8.34 12.81
CA ALA A 155 2.43 -7.51 11.80
C ALA A 155 2.09 -8.31 10.53
N THR A 156 2.94 -9.26 10.15
CA THR A 156 2.71 -10.17 9.01
C THR A 156 1.56 -11.13 9.32
N ALA A 157 1.54 -11.75 10.50
CA ALA A 157 0.45 -12.62 10.93
C ALA A 157 -0.89 -11.86 10.96
N PHE A 158 -0.87 -10.62 11.45
CA PHE A 158 -2.03 -9.73 11.43
C PHE A 158 -2.47 -9.38 10.01
N ASN A 159 -1.55 -9.07 9.10
CA ASN A 159 -1.85 -8.84 7.68
C ASN A 159 -2.58 -10.04 7.06
N TRP A 160 -2.05 -11.25 7.23
CA TRP A 160 -2.68 -12.47 6.69
C TRP A 160 -4.03 -12.78 7.35
N ALA A 161 -4.19 -12.51 8.64
CA ALA A 161 -5.48 -12.63 9.32
C ALA A 161 -6.52 -11.66 8.73
N CYS A 162 -6.14 -10.41 8.47
CA CYS A 162 -6.98 -9.44 7.78
C CYS A 162 -7.32 -9.89 6.35
N THR A 163 -6.33 -10.41 5.60
CA THR A 163 -6.56 -10.98 4.25
C THR A 163 -7.61 -12.08 4.28
N PHE A 164 -7.49 -13.01 5.23
CA PHE A 164 -8.44 -14.10 5.39
C PHE A 164 -9.84 -13.56 5.71
N LEU A 165 -9.95 -12.61 6.64
CA LEU A 165 -11.22 -12.02 7.04
C LEU A 165 -11.90 -11.30 5.87
N VAL A 166 -11.16 -10.45 5.14
CA VAL A 166 -11.68 -9.72 3.97
C VAL A 166 -12.11 -10.69 2.87
N THR A 167 -11.29 -11.68 2.56
CA THR A 167 -11.61 -12.66 1.50
C THR A 167 -12.86 -13.48 1.84
N LYS A 168 -12.98 -13.93 3.09
CA LYS A 168 -14.14 -14.70 3.57
C LYS A 168 -15.41 -13.85 3.57
N THR A 169 -15.33 -12.64 4.09
CA THR A 169 -16.51 -11.74 4.23
C THR A 169 -16.93 -11.12 2.91
N PHE A 170 -16.06 -10.99 1.92
CA PHE A 170 -16.38 -10.35 0.65
C PHE A 170 -17.52 -11.05 -0.11
N SER A 171 -17.58 -12.39 -0.12
CA SER A 171 -18.71 -13.10 -0.75
C SER A 171 -20.05 -12.78 -0.09
N ASP A 172 -20.06 -12.68 1.24
CA ASP A 172 -21.28 -12.33 1.99
C ASP A 172 -21.63 -10.86 1.81
N LEU A 173 -20.62 -9.98 1.76
CA LEU A 173 -20.77 -8.56 1.45
C LEU A 173 -21.44 -8.36 0.08
N LEU A 174 -20.97 -9.06 -0.96
CA LEU A 174 -21.57 -9.02 -2.29
C LEU A 174 -23.03 -9.51 -2.31
N ARG A 175 -23.36 -10.52 -1.50
CA ARG A 175 -24.74 -11.05 -1.42
C ARG A 175 -25.70 -10.10 -0.72
N ILE A 176 -25.25 -9.41 0.33
CA ILE A 176 -26.09 -8.57 1.17
C ILE A 176 -26.19 -7.14 0.62
N PHE A 177 -25.06 -6.56 0.21
CA PHE A 177 -24.95 -5.15 -0.19
C PHE A 177 -24.89 -4.95 -1.71
N GLY A 178 -24.72 -6.01 -2.49
CA GLY A 178 -24.44 -5.91 -3.92
C GLY A 178 -23.01 -5.45 -4.22
N ALA A 179 -22.65 -5.47 -5.50
CA ALA A 179 -21.34 -5.01 -5.96
C ALA A 179 -21.14 -3.51 -5.72
N ASP A 180 -22.17 -2.71 -5.92
CA ASP A 180 -22.16 -1.26 -5.71
C ASP A 180 -21.87 -0.87 -4.26
N GLY A 181 -22.59 -1.47 -3.31
CA GLY A 181 -22.37 -1.24 -1.88
C GLY A 181 -20.98 -1.68 -1.41
N ALA A 182 -20.47 -2.81 -1.94
CA ALA A 182 -19.14 -3.32 -1.62
C ALA A 182 -18.02 -2.36 -2.06
N PHE A 183 -18.08 -1.86 -3.30
CA PHE A 183 -17.05 -0.94 -3.81
C PHE A 183 -17.11 0.44 -3.14
N TRP A 184 -18.29 0.96 -2.82
CA TRP A 184 -18.41 2.19 -2.03
C TRP A 184 -17.85 2.04 -0.62
N LEU A 185 -18.07 0.90 0.03
CA LEU A 185 -17.50 0.61 1.34
C LEU A 185 -15.96 0.60 1.28
N PHE A 186 -15.37 -0.08 0.30
CA PHE A 186 -13.91 -0.09 0.13
C PHE A 186 -13.35 1.29 -0.26
N GLY A 187 -14.07 2.05 -1.08
CA GLY A 187 -13.72 3.44 -1.39
C GLY A 187 -13.70 4.32 -0.14
N GLY A 188 -14.70 4.19 0.73
CA GLY A 188 -14.76 4.86 2.02
C GLY A 188 -13.62 4.46 2.95
N ILE A 189 -13.27 3.18 3.01
CA ILE A 189 -12.11 2.70 3.77
C ILE A 189 -10.81 3.28 3.21
N CYS A 190 -10.64 3.38 1.89
CA CYS A 190 -9.46 4.00 1.29
C CYS A 190 -9.36 5.49 1.64
N LEU A 191 -10.48 6.21 1.79
CA LEU A 191 -10.49 7.59 2.29
C LEU A 191 -10.11 7.66 3.77
N LEU A 192 -10.62 6.76 4.62
CA LEU A 192 -10.20 6.67 6.02
C LEU A 192 -8.71 6.32 6.14
N GLY A 193 -8.22 5.43 5.27
CA GLY A 193 -6.80 5.11 5.15
C GLY A 193 -5.97 6.33 4.78
N LEU A 194 -6.46 7.17 3.85
CA LEU A 194 -5.80 8.42 3.49
C LEU A 194 -5.67 9.35 4.71
N VAL A 195 -6.76 9.52 5.48
CA VAL A 195 -6.75 10.30 6.72
C VAL A 195 -5.74 9.74 7.72
N PHE A 196 -5.71 8.42 7.91
CA PHE A 196 -4.72 7.76 8.76
C PHE A 196 -3.28 8.02 8.29
N ILE A 197 -3.01 7.95 6.99
CA ILE A 197 -1.68 8.27 6.44
C ILE A 197 -1.30 9.72 6.71
N ILE A 198 -2.25 10.66 6.64
CA ILE A 198 -1.99 12.07 6.89
C ILE A 198 -1.50 12.29 8.33
N PHE A 199 -2.27 11.79 9.31
CA PHE A 199 -2.05 12.10 10.72
C PHE A 199 -1.06 11.17 11.42
N CYS A 200 -1.00 9.89 11.04
CA CYS A 200 -0.26 8.88 11.82
C CYS A 200 1.04 8.43 11.18
N VAL A 201 1.18 8.52 9.85
CA VAL A 201 2.34 7.98 9.13
C VAL A 201 3.45 9.05 9.03
N PRO A 202 4.65 8.82 9.56
CA PRO A 202 5.78 9.74 9.42
C PRO A 202 6.43 9.62 8.03
N GLU A 203 7.06 10.69 7.54
CA GLU A 203 7.92 10.61 6.36
C GLU A 203 9.27 9.97 6.73
N THR A 204 9.64 8.91 6.02
CA THR A 204 10.87 8.12 6.21
C THR A 204 11.94 8.41 5.17
N GLN A 205 11.62 9.09 4.06
CA GLN A 205 12.58 9.38 3.01
C GLN A 205 13.78 10.19 3.53
N GLY A 206 14.99 9.70 3.23
CA GLY A 206 16.25 10.42 3.49
C GLY A 206 16.66 10.49 4.96
N LYS A 207 15.97 9.78 5.87
CA LYS A 207 16.32 9.71 7.30
C LYS A 207 17.04 8.40 7.62
N SER A 208 17.97 8.45 8.56
CA SER A 208 18.59 7.23 9.08
C SER A 208 17.56 6.42 9.89
N LEU A 209 17.70 5.10 9.91
CA LEU A 209 16.86 4.22 10.72
C LEU A 209 16.92 4.60 12.22
N GLU A 210 18.09 5.04 12.66
CA GLU A 210 18.36 5.50 14.02
C GLU A 210 17.62 6.81 14.33
N ASP A 211 17.55 7.75 13.38
CA ASP A 211 16.78 9.00 13.53
C ASP A 211 15.26 8.74 13.55
N ILE A 212 14.78 7.78 12.76
CA ILE A 212 13.36 7.37 12.76
C ILE A 212 13.01 6.71 14.09
N GLU A 213 13.83 5.75 14.54
CA GLU A 213 13.67 5.08 15.83
C GLU A 213 13.69 6.10 16.97
N ARG A 214 14.64 7.03 16.97
CA ARG A 214 14.76 8.08 17.98
C ARG A 214 13.56 9.02 18.01
N ASN A 215 13.04 9.43 16.85
CA ASN A 215 11.86 10.29 16.76
C ASN A 215 10.59 9.58 17.26
N LEU A 216 10.47 8.26 17.06
CA LEU A 216 9.28 7.50 17.42
C LEU A 216 9.31 6.95 18.86
N THR A 217 10.49 6.56 19.34
CA THR A 217 10.70 5.97 20.68
C THR A 217 11.04 7.01 21.75
N GLY A 218 11.50 8.20 21.35
CA GLY A 218 11.89 9.29 22.25
C GLY A 218 13.22 9.10 22.98
N VAL A 219 13.98 8.03 22.69
CA VAL A 219 15.26 7.74 23.36
C VAL A 219 16.41 8.33 22.57
N GLY A 220 17.03 9.37 23.14
CA GLY A 220 18.23 10.03 22.64
C GLY A 220 18.05 11.54 22.50
N LYS A 221 18.62 12.33 23.42
CA LYS A 221 18.96 13.75 23.18
C LYS A 221 20.47 13.87 22.95
N GLY A 222 21.03 13.03 22.06
CA GLY A 222 22.44 13.10 21.63
C GLY A 222 22.60 13.88 20.32
N PRO A 223 23.73 14.52 20.04
CA PRO A 223 23.90 15.33 18.83
C PRO A 223 23.75 14.49 17.55
N VAL A 224 23.02 15.04 16.58
CA VAL A 224 22.75 14.43 15.28
C VAL A 224 24.05 14.29 14.50
N ARG A 225 24.46 13.06 14.15
CA ARG A 225 25.56 12.84 13.22
C ARG A 225 25.00 12.93 11.81
N GLN A 226 25.01 14.15 11.26
CA GLN A 226 24.61 14.40 9.88
C GLN A 226 25.45 13.51 8.96
N VAL A 227 24.80 12.55 8.28
CA VAL A 227 25.47 11.71 7.28
C VAL A 227 25.82 12.61 6.10
N ARG A 228 26.99 13.25 6.17
CA ARG A 228 27.60 13.92 5.02
C ARG A 228 27.78 12.84 3.95
N ARG A 229 27.04 12.97 2.83
CA ARG A 229 27.37 12.30 1.58
C ARG A 229 28.87 12.53 1.31
N MET A 230 29.69 11.50 1.49
CA MET A 230 31.07 11.55 1.04
C MET A 230 31.03 11.60 -0.48
N SER A 231 31.20 12.80 -1.04
CA SER A 231 31.59 12.97 -2.43
C SER A 231 32.99 12.39 -2.58
N SER A 232 33.09 11.15 -3.06
CA SER A 232 34.36 10.50 -3.42
C SER A 232 34.93 11.10 -4.70
N ILE A 233 35.27 12.40 -4.70
CA ILE A 233 36.10 13.01 -5.75
C ILE A 233 36.94 14.13 -5.11
N ALA A 234 37.99 13.78 -4.38
CA ALA A 234 39.13 14.66 -4.15
C ALA A 234 40.32 13.85 -3.62
N HIS A 235 41.48 14.03 -4.26
CA HIS A 235 42.81 13.51 -3.89
C HIS A 235 43.24 12.15 -4.45
N LEU A 236 43.33 12.04 -5.78
CA LEU A 236 44.43 11.31 -6.40
C LEU A 236 45.47 12.33 -6.87
N LYS A 237 46.49 12.55 -6.02
CA LYS A 237 47.71 13.27 -6.41
C LYS A 237 48.53 12.31 -7.28
N PRO A 238 48.95 12.68 -8.50
CA PRO A 238 49.77 11.79 -9.32
C PRO A 238 51.15 11.59 -8.66
N LEU A 239 51.56 10.33 -8.54
CA LEU A 239 52.90 9.95 -8.07
C LEU A 239 53.94 10.38 -9.13
N PRO A 240 55.06 10.99 -8.74
CA PRO A 240 56.14 11.28 -9.66
C PRO A 240 56.80 9.97 -10.12
N MET A 241 56.91 9.77 -11.43
CA MET A 241 57.74 8.72 -12.00
C MET A 241 59.21 9.07 -11.74
N ALA A 242 59.89 8.22 -10.97
CA ALA A 242 61.34 8.23 -10.87
C ALA A 242 61.93 7.59 -12.13
N ILE A 243 62.83 8.31 -12.78
CA ILE A 243 63.81 7.80 -13.76
C ILE A 243 65.02 7.31 -12.97
#